data_AF-A0A8B5WKI4-F1
#
_entry.id   AF-A0A8B5WKI4-F1
#
_cell.length_a   1.000
_cell.length_b   1.000
_cell.length_c   1.000
_cell.angle_alpha   90.00
_cell.angle_beta   90.00
_cell.angle_gamma   90.00
#
_symmetry.space_group_name_H-M   'P 1'
#
loop_
_entity.id
_entity.type
_entity.pdbx_description
1 polymer ?
#
loop_
_entity_poly.entity_id
_entity_poly.type
_entity_poly.pdbx_seq_one_letter_code
_entity_poly.pdbx_strand_id
1 'polypeptide(L)'
;MSPADFHAILAELTEDNPLAVRAVLRILTVEFTGQIPTLAVTLEERPRLLVNLAFVAEHCHTDNEVKAVLMHEYLHVLLRHTESSVPLTPARHLALDAIINAIIHRQLGPEYSALMSRYYGREQGIRCLLRPLKVAEYKRYSIYPGKGPPVSAPPWVAAWHALYEGRLVVDDIEEIAQTALPELSGGIPERLLGNHDFDTQPSSPPLPQRLQDALDRGLKTMNGDGIWRCPRERGVAANPYEALFNAAHDPAESWKRQATAVLRRHLTPDRHSSNRQPVDHRFRIPVLSPGDRRAFLASRWLPYLPEAVWQGSVHKPEGTAQVYLDVSGSMNAEMGLLIALLAKLSRWIRRPFWAFSDEVAP
;
A
#
# COMPACT_ATOMS: atom_id res chain seq x y z
N MET A 1 3.57 10.10 -34.22
CA MET A 1 3.06 11.29 -33.50
C MET A 1 3.79 12.51 -34.01
N SER A 2 3.08 13.59 -34.37
CA SER A 2 3.74 14.84 -34.74
C SER A 2 4.04 15.70 -33.50
N PRO A 3 5.01 16.65 -33.57
CA PRO A 3 5.23 17.61 -32.48
C PRO A 3 3.98 18.41 -32.10
N ALA A 4 3.14 18.76 -33.07
CA ALA A 4 1.90 19.51 -32.84
C ALA A 4 0.89 18.70 -32.03
N ASP A 5 0.73 17.41 -32.36
CA ASP A 5 -0.16 16.51 -31.62
C ASP A 5 0.30 16.36 -30.17
N PHE A 6 1.61 16.19 -29.96
CA PHE A 6 2.19 16.09 -28.61
C PHE A 6 1.94 17.36 -27.78
N HIS A 7 2.08 18.54 -28.39
CA HIS A 7 1.77 19.80 -27.72
C HIS A 7 0.29 19.94 -27.37
N ALA A 8 -0.62 19.45 -28.22
CA ALA A 8 -2.05 19.44 -27.93
C ALA A 8 -2.36 18.57 -26.70
N ILE A 9 -1.81 17.35 -26.66
CA ILE A 9 -1.97 16.43 -25.51
C ILE A 9 -1.37 17.02 -24.23
N LEU A 10 -0.21 17.69 -24.33
CA LEU A 10 0.42 18.34 -23.18
C LEU A 10 -0.44 19.51 -22.66
N ALA A 11 -1.05 20.29 -23.56
CA ALA A 11 -1.96 21.37 -23.19
C ALA A 11 -3.21 20.83 -22.49
N GLU A 12 -3.81 19.79 -23.04
CA GLU A 12 -4.95 19.09 -22.44
C GLU A 12 -4.61 18.56 -21.03
N LEU A 13 -3.47 17.87 -20.87
CA LEU A 13 -3.01 17.40 -19.55
C LEU A 13 -2.79 18.55 -18.56
N THR A 14 -2.32 19.70 -19.05
CA THR A 14 -2.09 20.89 -18.22
C THR A 14 -3.40 21.54 -17.77
N GLU A 15 -4.45 21.45 -18.58
CA GLU A 15 -5.79 21.91 -18.28
C GLU A 15 -6.52 20.96 -17.32
N ASP A 16 -6.51 19.65 -17.62
CA ASP A 16 -7.04 18.58 -16.77
C ASP A 16 -6.40 18.60 -15.37
N ASN A 17 -5.11 18.97 -15.32
CA ASN A 17 -4.32 19.13 -14.10
C ASN A 17 -4.40 17.96 -13.10
N PRO A 18 -4.29 16.69 -13.54
CA PRO A 18 -4.26 15.56 -12.62
C PRO A 18 -3.04 15.70 -11.70
N LEU A 19 -3.23 15.42 -10.40
CA LEU A 19 -2.17 15.51 -9.38
C LEU A 19 -1.44 16.87 -9.36
N ALA A 20 -2.13 17.98 -9.68
CA ALA A 20 -1.57 19.33 -9.69
C ALA A 20 -0.31 19.52 -10.58
N VAL A 21 -0.18 18.73 -11.65
CA VAL A 21 0.97 18.73 -12.56
C VAL A 21 1.19 20.06 -13.30
N ARG A 22 0.14 20.89 -13.42
CA ARG A 22 0.15 22.19 -14.13
C ARG A 22 1.25 23.13 -13.68
N ALA A 23 1.57 23.16 -12.39
CA ALA A 23 2.59 24.07 -11.87
C ALA A 23 3.98 23.77 -12.44
N VAL A 24 4.26 22.49 -12.69
CA VAL A 24 5.53 22.01 -13.23
C VAL A 24 5.52 22.00 -14.76
N LEU A 25 4.45 21.53 -15.40
CA LEU A 25 4.39 21.51 -16.87
C LEU A 25 4.49 22.92 -17.49
N ARG A 26 3.97 23.96 -16.83
CA ARG A 26 4.06 25.35 -17.32
C ARG A 26 5.47 25.94 -17.31
N ILE A 27 6.37 25.42 -16.47
CA ILE A 27 7.75 25.92 -16.39
C ILE A 27 8.72 25.14 -17.29
N LEU A 28 8.30 23.97 -17.78
CA LEU A 28 9.09 23.11 -18.63
C LEU A 28 9.05 23.60 -20.08
N THR A 29 10.22 23.73 -20.69
CA THR A 29 10.32 23.89 -22.15
C THR A 29 10.47 22.54 -22.81
N VAL A 30 9.61 22.21 -23.77
CA VAL A 30 9.65 20.93 -24.48
C VAL A 30 10.73 20.97 -25.56
N GLU A 31 11.59 19.97 -25.58
CA GLU A 31 12.64 19.78 -26.58
C GLU A 31 12.57 18.34 -27.11
N PHE A 32 12.39 18.20 -28.42
CA PHE A 32 12.32 16.89 -29.06
C PHE A 32 13.72 16.41 -29.43
N THR A 33 14.14 15.27 -28.88
CA THR A 33 15.48 14.73 -29.09
C THR A 33 15.47 13.21 -29.12
N GLY A 34 16.31 12.61 -29.97
CA GLY A 34 16.55 11.16 -30.01
C GLY A 34 17.72 10.70 -29.15
N GLN A 35 18.37 11.61 -28.41
CA GLN A 35 19.54 11.30 -27.58
C GLN A 35 19.17 10.51 -26.32
N ILE A 36 17.92 10.64 -25.85
CA ILE A 36 17.40 9.88 -24.71
C ILE A 36 16.54 8.71 -25.21
N PRO A 37 16.50 7.58 -24.46
CA PRO A 37 15.75 6.41 -24.87
C PRO A 37 14.23 6.60 -24.77
N THR A 38 13.75 7.43 -23.84
CA THR A 38 12.31 7.62 -23.56
C THR A 38 11.96 9.11 -23.42
N LEU A 39 11.59 9.57 -22.22
CA LEU A 39 11.43 10.97 -21.86
C LEU A 39 12.35 11.27 -20.67
N ALA A 40 12.70 12.54 -20.47
CA ALA A 40 13.48 12.95 -19.31
C ALA A 40 13.25 14.42 -19.01
N VAL A 41 13.27 14.79 -17.73
CA VAL A 41 13.30 16.20 -17.31
C VAL A 41 14.73 16.59 -16.92
N THR A 42 15.25 17.68 -17.48
CA THR A 42 16.55 18.22 -17.08
C THR A 42 16.45 18.99 -15.76
N LEU A 43 17.49 18.87 -14.94
CA LEU A 43 17.61 19.53 -13.62
C LEU A 43 18.37 20.87 -13.72
N GLU A 44 18.16 21.61 -14.79
CA GLU A 44 18.83 22.89 -15.08
C GLU A 44 18.00 24.09 -14.59
N GLU A 45 18.61 25.28 -14.46
CA GLU A 45 17.92 26.52 -14.03
C GLU A 45 16.65 26.83 -14.85
N ARG A 46 16.64 26.42 -16.12
CA ARG A 46 15.46 26.32 -16.97
C ARG A 46 15.21 24.85 -17.28
N PRO A 47 14.29 24.18 -16.57
CA PRO A 47 14.10 22.75 -16.74
C PRO A 47 13.46 22.48 -18.11
N ARG A 48 13.98 21.48 -18.81
CA ARG A 48 13.55 21.09 -20.16
C ARG A 48 12.96 19.70 -20.11
N LEU A 49 11.83 19.49 -20.78
CA LEU A 49 11.27 18.17 -21.01
C LEU A 49 11.83 17.66 -22.34
N LEU A 50 12.79 16.75 -22.25
CA LEU A 50 13.35 16.03 -23.38
C LEU A 50 12.37 14.92 -23.78
N VAL A 51 11.97 14.88 -25.05
CA VAL A 51 10.99 13.92 -25.55
C VAL A 51 11.51 13.20 -26.78
N ASN A 52 11.60 11.87 -26.70
CA ASN A 52 11.83 11.03 -27.86
C ASN A 52 10.50 10.68 -28.56
N LEU A 53 10.19 11.40 -29.65
CA LEU A 53 8.97 11.16 -30.44
C LEU A 53 8.94 9.77 -31.10
N ALA A 54 10.09 9.16 -31.38
CA ALA A 54 10.12 7.81 -31.94
C ALA A 54 9.63 6.79 -30.91
N PHE A 55 10.07 6.92 -29.66
CA PHE A 55 9.57 6.10 -28.55
C PHE A 55 8.06 6.26 -28.35
N VAL A 56 7.58 7.50 -28.31
CA VAL A 56 6.14 7.78 -28.14
C VAL A 56 5.33 7.20 -29.29
N ALA A 57 5.78 7.36 -30.54
CA ALA A 57 5.09 6.83 -31.71
C ALA A 57 5.11 5.30 -31.79
N GLU A 58 6.15 4.64 -31.27
CA GLU A 58 6.27 3.18 -31.28
C GLU A 58 5.45 2.51 -30.17
N HIS A 59 5.40 3.12 -28.98
CA HIS A 59 4.85 2.45 -27.80
C HIS A 59 3.49 3.01 -27.32
N CYS A 60 3.21 4.29 -27.56
CA CYS A 60 1.95 4.92 -27.18
C CYS A 60 0.94 4.88 -28.33
N HIS A 61 -0.18 4.21 -28.10
CA HIS A 61 -1.26 4.02 -29.07
C HIS A 61 -2.44 4.99 -28.84
N THR A 62 -2.57 5.53 -27.63
CA THR A 62 -3.66 6.45 -27.24
C THR A 62 -3.11 7.66 -26.50
N ASP A 63 -3.85 8.77 -26.53
CA ASP A 63 -3.48 10.01 -25.84
C ASP A 63 -3.29 9.80 -24.33
N ASN A 64 -4.13 8.95 -23.71
CA ASN A 64 -4.01 8.58 -22.29
C ASN A 64 -2.67 7.91 -21.95
N GLU A 65 -2.06 7.20 -22.90
CA GLU A 65 -0.76 6.56 -22.69
C GLU A 65 0.37 7.58 -22.81
N VAL A 66 0.25 8.56 -23.68
CA VAL A 66 1.19 9.70 -23.76
C VAL A 66 1.12 10.52 -22.48
N LYS A 67 -0.09 10.82 -22.00
CA LYS A 67 -0.33 11.47 -20.72
C LYS A 67 0.27 10.64 -19.57
N ALA A 68 0.20 9.31 -19.61
CA ALA A 68 0.80 8.45 -18.60
C ALA A 68 2.32 8.57 -18.53
N VAL A 69 3.03 8.63 -19.67
CA VAL A 69 4.49 8.81 -19.67
C VAL A 69 4.87 10.21 -19.17
N LEU A 70 4.10 11.25 -19.53
CA LEU A 70 4.30 12.59 -18.97
C LEU A 70 4.12 12.61 -17.44
N MET A 71 3.10 11.91 -16.94
CA MET A 71 2.87 11.77 -15.50
C MET A 71 3.96 10.94 -14.81
N HIS A 72 4.49 9.93 -15.49
CA HIS A 72 5.62 9.12 -15.01
C HIS A 72 6.83 10.00 -14.73
N GLU A 73 7.24 10.80 -15.72
CA GLU A 73 8.36 11.73 -15.57
C GLU A 73 8.11 12.81 -14.50
N TYR A 74 6.89 13.35 -14.45
CA TYR A 74 6.51 14.30 -13.41
C TYR A 74 6.63 13.70 -12.01
N LEU A 75 6.14 12.47 -11.82
CA LEU A 75 6.23 11.77 -10.53
C LEU A 75 7.67 11.40 -10.18
N HIS A 76 8.50 11.07 -11.17
CA HIS A 76 9.95 10.90 -10.94
C HIS A 76 10.59 12.17 -10.37
N VAL A 77 10.33 13.32 -10.98
CA VAL A 77 10.85 14.60 -10.50
C VAL A 77 10.30 14.95 -9.11
N LEU A 78 9.01 14.70 -8.88
CA LEU A 78 8.35 14.96 -7.60
C LEU A 78 8.92 14.09 -6.47
N LEU A 79 9.05 12.79 -6.70
CA LEU A 79 9.54 11.85 -5.68
C LEU A 79 11.02 12.05 -5.43
N ARG A 80 11.82 12.26 -6.47
CA ARG A 80 13.24 12.59 -6.32
C ARG A 80 13.47 13.90 -5.55
N HIS A 81 12.56 14.87 -5.64
CA HIS A 81 12.61 16.06 -4.79
C HIS A 81 12.42 15.75 -3.31
N THR A 82 11.61 14.75 -3.00
CA THR A 82 11.32 14.35 -1.63
C THR A 82 12.37 13.42 -1.02
N GLU A 83 13.22 12.81 -1.84
CA GLU A 83 14.30 11.95 -1.36
C GLU A 83 15.54 12.75 -0.94
N SER A 84 16.19 12.26 0.11
CA SER A 84 17.49 12.79 0.55
C SER A 84 18.57 12.47 -0.49
N SER A 85 19.60 13.32 -0.59
CA SER A 85 20.64 13.37 -1.63
C SER A 85 21.60 12.17 -1.70
N VAL A 86 21.10 10.95 -1.52
CA VAL A 86 21.83 9.69 -1.60
C VAL A 86 21.78 9.20 -3.06
N PRO A 87 22.91 8.72 -3.63
CA PRO A 87 22.90 8.11 -4.96
C PRO A 87 21.96 6.90 -4.97
N LEU A 88 21.08 6.87 -5.96
CA LEU A 88 20.07 5.84 -6.08
C LEU A 88 20.71 4.50 -6.46
N THR A 89 20.35 3.43 -5.75
CA THR A 89 20.78 2.08 -6.10
C THR A 89 19.95 1.56 -7.29
N PRO A 90 20.47 0.61 -8.07
CA PRO A 90 19.70 -0.20 -9.02
C PRO A 90 18.33 -0.69 -8.53
N ALA A 91 18.29 -1.18 -7.29
CA ALA A 91 17.09 -1.69 -6.65
C ALA A 91 16.10 -0.56 -6.37
N ARG A 92 16.60 0.62 -6.00
CA ARG A 92 15.80 1.82 -5.76
C ARG A 92 15.21 2.41 -7.04
N HIS A 93 15.95 2.42 -8.15
CA HIS A 93 15.40 2.79 -9.47
C HIS A 93 14.20 1.90 -9.83
N LEU A 94 14.37 0.58 -9.68
CA LEU A 94 13.28 -0.36 -9.93
C LEU A 94 12.08 -0.13 -9.01
N ALA A 95 12.34 0.10 -7.72
CA ALA A 95 11.29 0.33 -6.72
C ALA A 95 10.51 1.62 -6.99
N LEU A 96 11.21 2.69 -7.37
CA LEU A 96 10.63 3.99 -7.69
C LEU A 96 9.73 3.90 -8.93
N ASP A 97 10.22 3.32 -10.03
CA ASP A 97 9.43 3.08 -11.24
C ASP A 97 8.19 2.23 -10.95
N ALA A 98 8.35 1.15 -10.18
CA ALA A 98 7.24 0.26 -9.85
C ALA A 98 6.13 1.01 -9.07
N ILE A 99 6.52 1.91 -8.17
CA ILE A 99 5.57 2.73 -7.40
C ILE A 99 4.92 3.79 -8.27
N ILE A 100 5.67 4.47 -9.12
CA ILE A 100 5.11 5.46 -10.04
C ILE A 100 4.08 4.80 -10.96
N ASN A 101 4.40 3.63 -11.51
CA ASN A 101 3.48 2.84 -12.33
C ASN A 101 2.21 2.44 -11.55
N ALA A 102 2.37 2.03 -10.29
CA ALA A 102 1.25 1.70 -9.43
C ALA A 102 0.38 2.93 -9.07
N ILE A 103 0.99 4.10 -8.84
CA ILE A 103 0.28 5.36 -8.59
C ILE A 103 -0.56 5.74 -9.80
N ILE A 104 0.04 5.70 -11.00
CA ILE A 104 -0.65 6.00 -12.26
C ILE A 104 -1.83 5.05 -12.47
N HIS A 105 -1.62 3.75 -12.27
CA HIS A 105 -2.69 2.75 -12.41
C HIS A 105 -3.86 3.01 -11.43
N ARG A 106 -3.55 3.35 -10.17
CA ARG A 106 -4.57 3.54 -9.13
C ARG A 106 -5.35 4.84 -9.27
N GLN A 107 -4.67 5.93 -9.62
CA GLN A 107 -5.26 7.28 -9.65
C GLN A 107 -5.90 7.60 -11.00
N LEU A 108 -5.27 7.17 -12.11
CA LEU A 108 -5.71 7.49 -13.48
C LEU A 108 -6.34 6.30 -14.19
N GLY A 109 -6.18 5.09 -13.64
CA GLY A 109 -6.89 3.90 -14.09
C GLY A 109 -6.15 3.03 -15.12
N PRO A 110 -6.83 1.99 -15.63
CA PRO A 110 -6.24 1.01 -16.53
C PRO A 110 -5.89 1.57 -17.92
N GLU A 111 -6.56 2.63 -18.36
CA GLU A 111 -6.30 3.24 -19.68
C GLU A 111 -4.92 3.89 -19.75
N TYR A 112 -4.48 4.54 -18.67
CA TYR A 112 -3.16 5.16 -18.56
C TYR A 112 -2.04 4.12 -18.38
N SER A 113 -2.33 3.02 -17.70
CA SER A 113 -1.36 1.95 -17.42
C SER A 113 -1.32 0.83 -18.47
N ALA A 114 -2.11 0.97 -19.55
CA ALA A 114 -2.14 0.03 -20.66
C ALA A 114 -0.78 -0.10 -21.35
N LEU A 115 -0.06 1.02 -21.51
CA LEU A 115 1.33 1.06 -21.99
C LEU A 115 2.25 0.17 -21.15
N MET A 116 2.26 0.34 -19.82
CA MET A 116 3.13 -0.40 -18.90
C MET A 116 2.88 -1.91 -18.99
N SER A 117 1.62 -2.30 -19.15
CA SER A 117 1.21 -3.71 -19.29
C SER A 117 1.76 -4.37 -20.56
N ARG A 118 1.91 -3.59 -21.65
CA ARG A 118 2.52 -4.05 -22.91
C ARG A 118 4.04 -3.98 -22.86
N TYR A 119 4.59 -2.84 -22.44
CA TYR A 119 6.03 -2.57 -22.42
C TYR A 119 6.77 -3.56 -21.51
N TYR A 120 6.29 -3.79 -20.29
CA TYR A 120 6.83 -4.79 -19.35
C TYR A 120 6.18 -6.17 -19.48
N GLY A 121 5.49 -6.44 -20.59
CA GLY A 121 4.66 -7.62 -20.76
C GLY A 121 5.44 -8.95 -20.77
N ARG A 122 6.74 -8.89 -21.12
CA ARG A 122 7.66 -10.04 -21.22
C ARG A 122 8.57 -10.20 -20.00
N GLU A 123 8.58 -9.23 -19.10
CA GLU A 123 9.42 -9.24 -17.90
C GLU A 123 8.98 -10.35 -16.93
N GLN A 124 9.95 -10.95 -16.26
CA GLN A 124 9.78 -12.06 -15.32
C GLN A 124 10.33 -11.74 -13.93
N GLY A 125 9.86 -12.47 -12.92
CA GLY A 125 10.30 -12.33 -11.54
C GLY A 125 9.92 -10.96 -10.96
N ILE A 126 10.85 -10.32 -10.26
CA ILE A 126 10.59 -9.05 -9.56
C ILE A 126 10.23 -7.90 -10.50
N ARG A 127 10.65 -7.97 -11.76
CA ARG A 127 10.36 -6.94 -12.77
C ARG A 127 8.90 -6.91 -13.18
N CYS A 128 8.13 -7.96 -12.87
CA CYS A 128 6.69 -7.93 -13.04
C CYS A 128 6.01 -6.82 -12.22
N LEU A 129 6.66 -6.31 -11.15
CA LEU A 129 6.18 -5.18 -10.35
C LEU A 129 5.94 -3.90 -11.18
N LEU A 130 6.64 -3.74 -12.29
CA LEU A 130 6.54 -2.58 -13.17
C LEU A 130 5.21 -2.48 -13.94
N ARG A 131 4.34 -3.49 -13.85
CA ARG A 131 3.02 -3.48 -14.51
C ARG A 131 1.94 -4.08 -13.62
N PRO A 132 0.64 -3.80 -13.85
CA PRO A 132 -0.42 -4.47 -13.11
C PRO A 132 -0.50 -5.97 -13.46
N LEU A 133 -1.12 -6.73 -12.56
CA LEU A 133 -1.37 -8.16 -12.73
C LEU A 133 -2.35 -8.42 -13.89
N LYS A 134 -2.04 -9.40 -14.74
CA LYS A 134 -2.94 -9.87 -15.80
C LYS A 134 -3.94 -10.86 -15.23
N VAL A 135 -5.10 -10.97 -15.88
CA VAL A 135 -6.16 -11.96 -15.53
C VAL A 135 -5.61 -13.40 -15.46
N ALA A 136 -4.68 -13.76 -16.35
CA ALA A 136 -4.05 -15.07 -16.35
C ALA A 136 -3.18 -15.30 -15.10
N GLU A 137 -2.55 -14.26 -14.57
CA GLU A 137 -1.65 -14.31 -13.41
C GLU A 137 -2.43 -14.38 -12.11
N TYR A 138 -3.57 -13.70 -12.02
CA TYR A 138 -4.54 -13.89 -10.94
C TYR A 138 -4.93 -15.36 -10.80
N LYS A 139 -5.21 -16.05 -11.92
CA LYS A 139 -5.52 -17.49 -11.93
C LYS A 139 -4.30 -18.33 -11.57
N ARG A 140 -3.15 -18.05 -12.17
CA ARG A 140 -1.90 -18.80 -11.97
C ARG A 140 -1.46 -18.81 -10.50
N TYR A 141 -1.59 -17.68 -9.82
CA TYR A 141 -1.18 -17.53 -8.41
C TYR A 141 -2.35 -17.65 -7.43
N SER A 142 -3.55 -18.02 -7.90
CA SER A 142 -4.75 -18.17 -7.06
C SER A 142 -5.03 -16.94 -6.19
N ILE A 143 -4.89 -15.75 -6.78
CA ILE A 143 -5.13 -14.46 -6.13
C ILE A 143 -6.61 -14.12 -6.33
N TYR A 144 -7.34 -13.87 -5.25
CA TYR A 144 -8.77 -13.57 -5.29
C TYR A 144 -9.08 -12.20 -4.69
N PRO A 145 -10.13 -11.51 -5.16
CA PRO A 145 -10.56 -10.25 -4.55
C PRO A 145 -10.84 -10.43 -3.06
N GLY A 146 -10.17 -9.64 -2.20
CA GLY A 146 -10.31 -9.70 -0.74
C GLY A 146 -9.55 -10.85 -0.04
N LYS A 147 -8.95 -11.77 -0.80
CA LYS A 147 -8.03 -12.79 -0.28
C LYS A 147 -6.69 -12.68 -1.02
N GLY A 148 -5.69 -12.13 -0.34
CA GLY A 148 -4.34 -12.00 -0.88
C GLY A 148 -3.73 -13.34 -1.33
N PRO A 149 -2.56 -13.29 -1.99
CA PRO A 149 -1.90 -14.49 -2.49
C PRO A 149 -1.67 -15.54 -1.39
N PRO A 150 -1.74 -16.84 -1.73
CA PRO A 150 -1.49 -17.92 -0.77
C PRO A 150 -0.03 -17.89 -0.28
N VAL A 151 0.22 -18.45 0.91
CA VAL A 151 1.57 -18.53 1.52
C VAL A 151 2.57 -19.30 0.64
N SER A 152 2.08 -20.17 -0.24
CA SER A 152 2.90 -20.92 -1.20
C SER A 152 3.36 -20.10 -2.41
N ALA A 153 2.85 -18.89 -2.60
CA ALA A 153 3.27 -18.02 -3.69
C ALA A 153 4.65 -17.40 -3.38
N PRO A 154 5.47 -17.10 -4.41
CA PRO A 154 6.73 -16.40 -4.20
C PRO A 154 6.52 -15.05 -3.48
N PRO A 155 7.44 -14.61 -2.60
CA PRO A 155 7.30 -13.37 -1.84
C PRO A 155 7.03 -12.12 -2.71
N TRP A 156 7.69 -12.04 -3.87
CA TRP A 156 7.50 -10.93 -4.81
C TRP A 156 6.09 -10.86 -5.41
N VAL A 157 5.33 -11.96 -5.45
CA VAL A 157 3.92 -11.96 -5.91
C VAL A 157 3.02 -11.31 -4.87
N ALA A 158 3.29 -11.56 -3.57
CA ALA A 158 2.61 -10.87 -2.49
C ALA A 158 2.91 -9.37 -2.52
N ALA A 159 4.17 -9.02 -2.78
CA ALA A 159 4.57 -7.64 -2.94
C ALA A 159 3.88 -6.98 -4.13
N TRP A 160 3.81 -7.68 -5.26
CA TRP A 160 3.16 -7.19 -6.47
C TRP A 160 1.68 -6.89 -6.28
N HIS A 161 0.94 -7.79 -5.64
CA HIS A 161 -0.45 -7.55 -5.31
C HIS A 161 -0.61 -6.37 -4.34
N ALA A 162 0.20 -6.33 -3.29
CA ALA A 162 0.13 -5.29 -2.26
C ALA A 162 0.49 -3.90 -2.80
N LEU A 163 1.41 -3.80 -3.76
CA LEU A 163 1.82 -2.56 -4.42
C LEU A 163 0.64 -1.91 -5.16
N TYR A 164 -0.06 -2.66 -6.01
CA TYR A 164 -1.18 -2.13 -6.81
C TYR A 164 -2.44 -1.90 -5.97
N GLU A 165 -2.53 -2.50 -4.78
CA GLU A 165 -3.54 -2.14 -3.76
C GLU A 165 -3.14 -0.94 -2.89
N GLY A 166 -1.91 -0.43 -3.03
CA GLY A 166 -1.41 0.72 -2.27
C GLY A 166 -1.04 0.42 -0.82
N ARG A 167 -0.55 -0.78 -0.52
CA ARG A 167 -0.18 -1.20 0.84
C ARG A 167 1.33 -1.23 1.12
N LEU A 168 2.17 -0.93 0.13
CA LEU A 168 3.64 -0.97 0.24
C LEU A 168 4.24 0.39 -0.05
N VAL A 169 5.34 0.72 0.62
CA VAL A 169 6.16 1.92 0.36
C VAL A 169 7.43 1.59 -0.44
N VAL A 170 8.17 2.61 -0.90
CA VAL A 170 9.42 2.43 -1.68
C VAL A 170 10.43 1.57 -0.95
N ASP A 171 10.61 1.82 0.35
CA ASP A 171 11.60 1.12 1.16
C ASP A 171 11.31 -0.39 1.24
N ASP A 172 10.04 -0.78 1.36
CA ASP A 172 9.62 -2.20 1.39
C ASP A 172 9.97 -2.91 0.07
N ILE A 173 9.81 -2.22 -1.06
CA ILE A 173 10.11 -2.78 -2.39
C ILE A 173 11.61 -2.80 -2.63
N GLU A 174 12.33 -1.78 -2.18
CA GLU A 174 13.79 -1.73 -2.25
C GLU A 174 14.40 -2.91 -1.49
N GLU A 175 13.93 -3.23 -0.27
CA GLU A 175 14.40 -4.39 0.51
C GLU A 175 14.16 -5.72 -0.24
N ILE A 176 12.96 -5.89 -0.82
CA ILE A 176 12.59 -7.07 -1.61
C ILE A 176 13.44 -7.15 -2.89
N ALA A 177 13.73 -6.01 -3.52
CA ALA A 177 14.56 -5.91 -4.70
C ALA A 177 16.02 -6.25 -4.39
N GLN A 178 16.60 -5.71 -3.32
CA GLN A 178 17.97 -6.02 -2.90
C GLN A 178 18.15 -7.51 -2.58
N THR A 179 17.13 -8.15 -2.00
CA THR A 179 17.15 -9.59 -1.69
C THR A 179 17.02 -10.47 -2.94
N ALA A 180 16.23 -10.03 -3.94
CA ALA A 180 15.93 -10.83 -5.13
C ALA A 180 16.86 -10.55 -6.33
N LEU A 181 17.52 -9.38 -6.39
CA LEU A 181 18.47 -9.02 -7.46
C LEU A 181 19.65 -10.01 -7.58
N PRO A 182 20.28 -10.52 -6.49
CA PRO A 182 21.40 -11.45 -6.58
C PRO A 182 21.06 -12.80 -7.22
N GLU A 183 19.80 -13.25 -7.11
CA GLU A 183 19.34 -14.54 -7.66
C GLU A 183 18.98 -14.46 -9.15
N LEU A 184 18.73 -13.25 -9.67
CA LEU A 184 18.41 -13.00 -11.07
C LEU A 184 19.70 -12.60 -11.80
N SER A 185 20.40 -13.56 -12.41
CA SER A 185 21.65 -13.37 -13.17
C SER A 185 21.54 -12.47 -14.43
N GLY A 186 20.45 -11.71 -14.58
CA GLY A 186 20.32 -10.64 -15.54
C GLY A 186 20.28 -9.32 -14.80
N GLY A 187 21.28 -8.45 -15.02
CA GLY A 187 21.26 -7.07 -14.51
C GLY A 187 19.97 -6.32 -14.84
N ILE A 188 19.76 -5.17 -14.19
CA ILE A 188 18.62 -4.25 -14.38
C ILE A 188 18.26 -4.15 -15.88
N PRO A 189 16.98 -4.16 -16.28
CA PRO A 189 16.62 -3.95 -17.67
C PRO A 189 17.32 -2.69 -18.20
N GLU A 190 17.95 -2.80 -19.38
CA GLU A 190 18.68 -1.69 -20.03
C GLU A 190 17.81 -0.45 -20.31
N ARG A 191 16.47 -0.52 -20.14
CA ARG A 191 15.52 0.56 -20.42
C ARG A 191 14.32 0.59 -19.47
N LEU A 192 14.54 1.13 -18.27
CA LEU A 192 13.46 1.65 -17.41
C LEU A 192 12.84 2.92 -18.05
N LEU A 193 11.58 3.23 -17.69
CA LEU A 193 10.92 4.45 -18.15
C LEU A 193 11.55 5.61 -17.39
N GLY A 194 11.98 6.66 -18.10
CA GLY A 194 12.69 7.77 -17.47
C GLY A 194 14.16 7.49 -17.17
N ASN A 195 14.84 6.61 -17.94
CA ASN A 195 16.25 6.27 -17.70
C ASN A 195 17.14 7.53 -17.75
N HIS A 196 17.43 8.07 -16.57
CA HIS A 196 18.43 9.09 -16.35
C HIS A 196 19.79 8.39 -16.21
N ASP A 197 20.48 8.17 -17.34
CA ASP A 197 21.93 7.85 -17.33
C ASP A 197 22.75 8.93 -16.57
N PHE A 198 22.13 10.07 -16.24
CA PHE A 198 22.66 11.14 -15.41
C PHE A 198 22.89 10.77 -13.93
N ASP A 199 22.38 9.62 -13.45
CA ASP A 199 22.51 9.21 -12.03
C ASP A 199 23.76 8.39 -11.71
N THR A 200 24.61 8.13 -12.70
CA THR A 200 25.93 7.52 -12.45
C THR A 200 26.95 8.52 -11.88
N GLN A 201 26.61 9.80 -11.77
CA GLN A 201 27.46 10.80 -11.12
C GLN A 201 27.07 11.00 -9.64
N PRO A 202 28.04 10.93 -8.70
CA PRO A 202 27.80 10.91 -7.25
C PRO A 202 27.29 12.22 -6.64
N SER A 203 26.98 13.22 -7.46
CA SER A 203 26.50 14.53 -7.03
C SER A 203 25.51 15.07 -8.04
N SER A 204 24.28 14.55 -8.03
CA SER A 204 23.20 15.27 -8.70
C SER A 204 23.07 16.65 -8.06
N PRO A 205 23.12 17.75 -8.83
CA PRO A 205 22.97 19.08 -8.28
C PRO A 205 21.61 19.21 -7.58
N PRO A 206 21.51 20.01 -6.50
CA PRO A 206 20.24 20.30 -5.87
C PRO A 206 19.26 20.84 -6.91
N LEU A 207 17.99 20.43 -6.82
CA LEU A 207 16.94 20.84 -7.75
C LEU A 207 16.93 22.37 -7.90
N PRO A 208 16.78 22.91 -9.13
CA PRO A 208 16.64 24.34 -9.35
C PRO A 208 15.50 24.93 -8.52
N GLN A 209 15.71 26.09 -7.90
CA GLN A 209 14.73 26.74 -7.01
C GLN A 209 13.37 26.95 -7.69
N ARG A 210 13.35 27.24 -8.99
CA ARG A 210 12.11 27.39 -9.76
C ARG A 210 11.29 26.11 -9.85
N LEU A 211 11.97 24.97 -10.01
CA LEU A 211 11.34 23.65 -10.06
C LEU A 211 10.86 23.24 -8.66
N GLN A 212 11.66 23.50 -7.62
CA GLN A 212 11.24 23.30 -6.23
C GLN A 212 9.98 24.11 -5.90
N ASP A 213 9.95 25.42 -6.21
CA ASP A 213 8.80 26.28 -5.97
C ASP A 213 7.55 25.80 -6.73
N ALA A 214 7.73 25.29 -7.96
CA ALA A 214 6.64 24.74 -8.76
C ALA A 214 6.09 23.44 -8.15
N LEU A 215 6.97 22.53 -7.70
CA LEU A 215 6.59 21.31 -7.01
C LEU A 215 5.89 21.61 -5.68
N ASP A 216 6.39 22.57 -4.93
CA ASP A 216 5.78 23.03 -3.67
C ASP A 216 4.39 23.64 -3.89
N ARG A 217 4.21 24.43 -4.94
CA ARG A 217 2.88 24.93 -5.34
C ARG A 217 1.96 23.79 -5.77
N GLY A 218 2.47 22.81 -6.52
CA GLY A 218 1.73 21.59 -6.89
C GLY A 218 1.24 20.85 -5.65
N LEU A 219 2.15 20.53 -4.73
CA LEU A 219 1.84 19.86 -3.46
C LEU A 219 0.87 20.64 -2.58
N LYS A 220 1.02 21.97 -2.48
CA LYS A 220 0.06 22.83 -1.77
C LYS A 220 -1.34 22.78 -2.38
N THR A 221 -1.44 22.71 -3.70
CA THR A 221 -2.72 22.57 -4.41
C THR A 221 -3.35 21.21 -4.10
N MET A 222 -2.56 20.14 -4.13
CA MET A 222 -3.07 18.81 -3.82
C MET A 222 -3.49 18.63 -2.34
N ASN A 223 -2.86 19.36 -1.41
CA ASN A 223 -3.27 19.43 0.00
C ASN A 223 -4.64 20.13 0.21
N GLY A 224 -5.08 20.96 -0.75
CA GLY A 224 -6.37 21.67 -0.69
C GLY A 224 -7.56 20.84 -1.18
N ASP A 225 -7.33 19.89 -2.10
CA ASP A 225 -8.38 19.06 -2.74
C ASP A 225 -8.66 17.75 -1.98
N GLY A 226 -8.18 17.61 -0.73
CA GLY A 226 -8.43 16.42 0.10
C GLY A 226 -7.69 15.15 -0.35
N ILE A 227 -6.84 15.24 -1.39
CA ILE A 227 -5.97 14.15 -1.86
C ILE A 227 -4.82 13.90 -0.86
N TRP A 228 -4.42 14.94 -0.11
CA TRP A 228 -3.37 14.90 0.91
C TRP A 228 -3.85 15.56 2.20
N ARG A 229 -3.74 14.88 3.35
CA ARG A 229 -4.41 15.31 4.60
C ARG A 229 -3.53 16.00 5.66
N CYS A 230 -2.21 16.15 5.46
CA CYS A 230 -1.34 16.73 6.51
C CYS A 230 -0.29 17.72 5.95
N PRO A 231 -0.44 19.05 6.18
CA PRO A 231 0.48 20.06 5.66
C PRO A 231 1.69 20.37 6.58
N ARG A 232 1.83 19.76 7.77
CA ARG A 232 2.75 20.24 8.83
C ARG A 232 3.92 19.33 9.22
N GLU A 233 4.05 18.13 8.66
CA GLU A 233 5.14 17.21 9.03
C GLU A 233 6.36 17.32 8.11
N ARG A 234 6.57 18.47 7.47
CA ARG A 234 7.80 18.76 6.72
C ARG A 234 8.94 19.06 7.67
N GLY A 235 9.51 18.00 8.23
CA GLY A 235 10.80 18.02 8.90
C GLY A 235 11.49 16.67 8.74
N VAL A 236 12.33 16.53 7.70
CA VAL A 236 13.42 15.56 7.47
C VAL A 236 13.16 14.06 7.78
N ALA A 237 11.94 13.65 8.17
CA ALA A 237 11.64 12.30 8.66
C ALA A 237 10.19 11.83 8.43
N ALA A 238 9.30 12.67 7.89
CA ALA A 238 7.95 12.23 7.53
C ALA A 238 7.96 11.65 6.12
N ASN A 239 7.61 10.37 5.99
CA ASN A 239 7.71 9.62 4.76
C ASN A 239 6.65 10.12 3.73
N PRO A 240 7.04 10.88 2.69
CA PRO A 240 6.09 11.47 1.74
C PRO A 240 5.30 10.42 0.95
N TYR A 241 5.84 9.20 0.93
CA TYR A 241 5.20 8.01 0.39
C TYR A 241 3.87 7.71 1.08
N GLU A 242 3.77 7.79 2.40
CA GLU A 242 2.55 7.39 3.13
C GLU A 242 1.31 8.18 2.69
N ALA A 243 1.47 9.47 2.39
CA ALA A 243 0.35 10.30 1.98
C ALA A 243 -0.13 9.98 0.54
N LEU A 244 0.74 9.51 -0.36
CA LEU A 244 0.36 8.97 -1.69
C LEU A 244 -0.37 7.63 -1.57
N PHE A 245 0.01 6.79 -0.61
CA PHE A 245 -0.58 5.47 -0.41
C PHE A 245 -1.96 5.53 0.25
N ASN A 246 -2.18 6.51 1.14
CA ASN A 246 -3.37 6.64 1.97
C ASN A 246 -4.61 7.26 1.29
N ALA A 247 -4.52 7.75 0.05
CA ALA A 247 -5.67 8.36 -0.65
C ALA A 247 -6.90 7.44 -0.81
N ALA A 248 -6.73 6.12 -0.64
CA ALA A 248 -7.81 5.13 -0.68
C ALA A 248 -8.11 4.44 0.66
N HIS A 249 -7.37 4.73 1.73
CA HIS A 249 -7.56 4.07 3.03
C HIS A 249 -8.25 5.01 4.03
N ASP A 250 -9.41 4.57 4.51
CA ASP A 250 -10.13 5.18 5.63
C ASP A 250 -9.18 5.33 6.84
N PRO A 251 -9.00 6.54 7.42
CA PRO A 251 -8.16 6.78 8.60
C PRO A 251 -8.40 5.77 9.74
N ALA A 252 -9.64 5.29 9.89
CA ALA A 252 -10.01 4.29 10.88
C ALA A 252 -9.33 2.92 10.64
N GLU A 253 -9.15 2.50 9.39
CA GLU A 253 -8.52 1.21 9.06
C GLU A 253 -6.99 1.28 9.18
N SER A 254 -6.39 2.43 8.88
CA SER A 254 -4.95 2.67 9.13
C SER A 254 -4.64 2.63 10.63
N TRP A 255 -5.40 3.39 11.43
CA TRP A 255 -5.28 3.37 12.89
C TRP A 255 -5.44 1.96 13.45
N LYS A 256 -6.43 1.21 12.96
CA LYS A 256 -6.69 -0.17 13.40
C LYS A 256 -5.52 -1.11 13.08
N ARG A 257 -4.88 -0.97 11.91
CA ARG A 257 -3.69 -1.76 11.54
C ARG A 257 -2.51 -1.42 12.43
N GLN A 258 -2.22 -0.13 12.60
CA GLN A 258 -1.12 0.36 13.46
C GLN A 258 -1.33 -0.07 14.92
N ALA A 259 -2.53 0.16 15.48
CA ALA A 259 -2.89 -0.26 16.83
C ALA A 259 -2.79 -1.78 16.99
N THR A 260 -3.22 -2.58 16.00
CA THR A 260 -3.09 -4.04 16.04
C THR A 260 -1.62 -4.46 16.02
N ALA A 261 -0.76 -3.80 15.24
CA ALA A 261 0.67 -4.10 15.17
C ALA A 261 1.36 -3.82 16.51
N VAL A 262 1.08 -2.66 17.11
CA VAL A 262 1.59 -2.29 18.45
C VAL A 262 1.12 -3.30 19.48
N LEU A 263 -0.17 -3.61 19.55
CA LEU A 263 -0.68 -4.57 20.53
C LEU A 263 -0.11 -5.97 20.32
N ARG A 264 0.10 -6.43 19.09
CA ARG A 264 0.73 -7.74 18.85
C ARG A 264 2.20 -7.79 19.29
N ARG A 265 2.92 -6.67 19.21
CA ARG A 265 4.30 -6.57 19.68
C ARG A 265 4.39 -6.70 21.19
N HIS A 266 3.40 -6.18 21.92
CA HIS A 266 3.40 -6.15 23.39
C HIS A 266 2.60 -7.28 24.05
N LEU A 267 1.61 -7.85 23.36
CA LEU A 267 0.85 -9.03 23.79
C LEU A 267 1.58 -10.29 23.35
N THR A 268 2.75 -10.53 23.93
CA THR A 268 3.50 -11.77 23.69
C THR A 268 2.80 -12.93 24.41
N PRO A 269 2.52 -14.05 23.70
CA PRO A 269 1.99 -15.24 24.35
C PRO A 269 3.07 -15.82 25.26
N ASP A 270 2.80 -15.86 26.56
CA ASP A 270 3.64 -16.56 27.52
C ASP A 270 3.52 -18.06 27.28
N ARG A 271 4.54 -18.64 26.65
CA ARG A 271 4.60 -20.08 26.32
C ARG A 271 4.71 -20.96 27.58
N HIS A 272 5.05 -20.38 28.73
CA HIS A 272 5.21 -21.09 29.99
C HIS A 272 4.01 -20.92 30.94
N SER A 273 3.01 -20.13 30.57
CA SER A 273 1.83 -19.93 31.40
C SER A 273 0.98 -21.19 31.50
N SER A 274 0.79 -21.69 32.71
CA SER A 274 -0.09 -22.81 33.04
C SER A 274 -1.49 -22.39 33.48
N ASN A 275 -1.78 -21.08 33.48
CA ASN A 275 -3.06 -20.56 33.99
C ASN A 275 -4.22 -21.00 33.10
N ARG A 276 -5.20 -21.66 33.73
CA ARG A 276 -6.43 -22.09 33.10
C ARG A 276 -7.61 -21.68 33.97
N GLN A 277 -8.63 -21.12 33.33
CA GLN A 277 -9.87 -20.77 34.00
C GLN A 277 -10.94 -21.82 33.65
N PRO A 278 -11.73 -22.29 34.64
CA PRO A 278 -12.92 -23.09 34.35
C PRO A 278 -13.94 -22.23 33.63
N VAL A 279 -14.32 -22.64 32.42
CA VAL A 279 -15.35 -21.99 31.61
C VAL A 279 -16.51 -22.95 31.43
N ASP A 280 -17.72 -22.47 31.69
CA ASP A 280 -18.94 -23.24 31.45
C ASP A 280 -19.04 -23.64 29.98
N HIS A 281 -19.13 -24.94 29.75
CA HIS A 281 -19.21 -25.52 28.43
C HIS A 281 -20.44 -26.42 28.33
N ARG A 282 -21.26 -26.14 27.33
CA ARG A 282 -22.38 -26.99 26.93
C ARG A 282 -21.89 -27.93 25.85
N PHE A 283 -22.02 -29.22 26.09
CA PHE A 283 -21.67 -30.27 25.12
C PHE A 283 -22.85 -31.22 24.93
N ARG A 284 -22.84 -31.95 23.82
CA ARG A 284 -23.88 -32.91 23.46
C ARG A 284 -23.28 -34.30 23.42
N ILE A 285 -23.91 -35.23 24.12
CA ILE A 285 -23.54 -36.64 24.11
C ILE A 285 -24.80 -37.49 23.99
N PRO A 286 -24.70 -38.71 23.43
CA PRO A 286 -25.81 -39.65 23.30
C PRO A 286 -26.12 -40.35 24.64
N VAL A 287 -26.16 -39.57 25.72
CA VAL A 287 -26.48 -40.01 27.08
C VAL A 287 -27.46 -39.00 27.64
N LEU A 288 -28.61 -39.46 28.16
CA LEU A 288 -29.67 -38.58 28.65
C LEU A 288 -29.20 -37.72 29.82
N SER A 289 -29.45 -36.41 29.76
CA SER A 289 -29.16 -35.49 30.86
C SER A 289 -30.41 -35.23 31.71
N PRO A 290 -30.30 -35.07 33.04
CA PRO A 290 -31.45 -34.74 33.90
C PRO A 290 -32.09 -33.39 33.58
N GLY A 291 -31.34 -32.47 32.97
CA GLY A 291 -31.79 -31.11 32.65
C GLY A 291 -32.45 -30.98 31.27
N ASP A 292 -32.21 -31.91 30.34
CA ASP A 292 -32.71 -31.83 28.96
C ASP A 292 -33.99 -32.67 28.76
N ARG A 293 -35.12 -32.07 29.13
CA ARG A 293 -36.46 -32.69 28.98
C ARG A 293 -36.78 -33.04 27.53
N ARG A 294 -36.21 -32.31 26.56
CA ARG A 294 -36.49 -32.50 25.14
C ARG A 294 -35.79 -33.74 24.62
N ALA A 295 -34.53 -33.95 24.99
CA ALA A 295 -33.79 -35.18 24.67
C ALA A 295 -34.42 -36.42 25.32
N PHE A 296 -34.96 -36.30 26.54
CA PHE A 296 -35.70 -37.39 27.19
C PHE A 296 -37.00 -37.76 26.48
N LEU A 297 -37.76 -36.78 25.98
CA LEU A 297 -38.96 -37.09 25.19
C LEU A 297 -38.56 -37.69 23.84
N ALA A 298 -37.52 -37.17 23.19
CA ALA A 298 -37.02 -37.68 21.92
C ALA A 298 -36.59 -39.16 22.00
N SER A 299 -35.96 -39.61 23.10
CA SER A 299 -35.54 -41.02 23.24
C SER A 299 -36.70 -42.01 23.31
N ARG A 300 -37.91 -41.55 23.66
CA ARG A 300 -39.09 -42.41 23.71
C ARG A 300 -39.77 -42.57 22.36
N TRP A 301 -39.55 -41.65 21.44
CA TRP A 301 -40.28 -41.58 20.15
C TRP A 301 -39.40 -41.94 18.96
N LEU A 302 -38.07 -41.82 19.12
CA LEU A 302 -37.11 -42.04 18.04
C LEU A 302 -36.31 -43.33 18.29
N PRO A 303 -36.10 -44.17 17.27
CA PRO A 303 -35.36 -45.43 17.40
C PRO A 303 -33.84 -45.24 17.52
N TYR A 304 -33.36 -43.99 17.54
CA TYR A 304 -31.95 -43.62 17.68
C TYR A 304 -31.68 -42.89 18.99
N LEU A 305 -30.47 -43.04 19.52
CA LEU A 305 -30.01 -42.33 20.73
C LEU A 305 -30.06 -40.81 20.50
N PRO A 306 -30.86 -40.05 21.27
CA PRO A 306 -30.87 -38.60 21.15
C PRO A 306 -29.63 -38.00 21.81
N GLU A 307 -29.10 -36.95 21.18
CA GLU A 307 -28.09 -36.11 21.79
C GLU A 307 -28.73 -35.22 22.87
N ALA A 308 -28.36 -35.43 24.13
CA ALA A 308 -28.79 -34.57 25.22
C ALA A 308 -27.73 -33.50 25.51
N VAL A 309 -28.19 -32.29 25.85
CA VAL A 309 -27.30 -31.21 26.27
C VAL A 309 -26.89 -31.43 27.72
N TRP A 310 -25.57 -31.50 27.94
CA TRP A 310 -24.93 -31.51 29.25
C TRP A 310 -24.23 -30.18 29.51
N GLN A 311 -24.18 -29.79 30.77
CA GLN A 311 -23.42 -28.65 31.25
C GLN A 311 -22.25 -29.19 32.07
N GLY A 312 -21.04 -28.73 31.77
CA GLY A 312 -19.86 -29.00 32.56
C GLY A 312 -18.88 -27.84 32.46
N SER A 313 -17.77 -27.91 33.19
CA SER A 313 -16.70 -26.92 33.10
C SER A 313 -15.55 -27.47 32.27
N VAL A 314 -15.05 -26.66 31.34
CA VAL A 314 -13.82 -26.96 30.60
C VAL A 314 -12.77 -25.91 30.97
N HIS A 315 -11.58 -26.37 31.32
CA HIS A 315 -10.45 -25.50 31.61
C HIS A 315 -9.89 -24.93 30.30
N LYS A 316 -10.05 -23.62 30.09
CA LYS A 316 -9.47 -22.93 28.93
C LYS A 316 -8.23 -22.15 29.35
N PRO A 317 -7.19 -22.07 28.50
CA PRO A 317 -6.04 -21.21 28.77
C PRO A 317 -6.50 -19.77 28.94
N GLU A 318 -6.06 -19.14 30.03
CA GLU A 318 -6.36 -17.75 30.33
C GLU A 318 -5.32 -16.84 29.67
N GLY A 319 -5.73 -15.63 29.25
CA GLY A 319 -4.78 -14.63 28.79
C GLY A 319 -3.76 -14.28 29.89
N THR A 320 -2.58 -13.81 29.51
CA THR A 320 -1.55 -13.40 30.48
C THR A 320 -1.50 -11.90 30.68
N ALA A 321 -1.98 -11.11 29.72
CA ALA A 321 -1.97 -9.66 29.80
C ALA A 321 -3.24 -9.12 30.48
N GLN A 322 -3.08 -8.27 31.49
CA GLN A 322 -4.18 -7.47 32.05
C GLN A 322 -4.20 -6.12 31.33
N VAL A 323 -5.38 -5.69 30.86
CA VAL A 323 -5.54 -4.40 30.20
C VAL A 323 -6.26 -3.43 31.13
N TYR A 324 -5.67 -2.24 31.25
CA TYR A 324 -6.22 -1.09 31.95
C TYR A 324 -6.46 0.01 30.92
N LEU A 325 -7.67 0.58 30.93
CA LEU A 325 -8.08 1.65 30.03
C LEU A 325 -8.28 2.91 30.86
N ASP A 326 -7.58 3.97 30.48
CA ASP A 326 -7.83 5.31 30.99
C ASP A 326 -8.92 5.94 30.10
N VAL A 327 -10.03 6.35 30.70
CA VAL A 327 -11.26 6.76 30.02
C VAL A 327 -11.59 8.20 30.41
N SER A 328 -11.13 9.14 29.60
CA SER A 328 -11.56 10.54 29.65
C SER A 328 -12.71 10.79 28.68
N GLY A 329 -13.50 11.85 28.90
CA GLY A 329 -14.67 12.18 28.07
C GLY A 329 -14.36 12.38 26.58
N SER A 330 -13.11 12.67 26.22
CA SER A 330 -12.63 12.77 24.84
C SER A 330 -12.42 11.42 24.13
N MET A 331 -12.41 10.29 24.84
CA MET A 331 -12.18 8.94 24.29
C MET A 331 -13.45 8.18 23.88
N ASN A 332 -14.63 8.75 24.12
CA ASN A 332 -15.90 8.04 23.93
C ASN A 332 -16.16 7.59 22.48
N ALA A 333 -15.63 8.32 21.49
CA ALA A 333 -15.78 7.98 20.08
C ALA A 333 -14.91 6.77 19.68
N GLU A 334 -13.74 6.63 20.30
CA GLU A 334 -12.73 5.62 19.99
C GLU A 334 -12.91 4.33 20.80
N MET A 335 -13.61 4.39 21.93
CA MET A 335 -13.82 3.24 22.83
C MET A 335 -14.44 2.03 22.14
N GLY A 336 -15.43 2.23 21.27
CA GLY A 336 -16.05 1.13 20.52
C GLY A 336 -15.05 0.40 19.61
N LEU A 337 -14.14 1.15 18.98
CA LEU A 337 -13.10 0.61 18.10
C LEU A 337 -12.00 -0.11 18.89
N LEU A 338 -11.58 0.47 20.02
CA LEU A 338 -10.62 -0.14 20.96
C LEU A 338 -11.14 -1.47 21.51
N ILE A 339 -12.38 -1.50 21.99
CA ILE A 339 -13.00 -2.72 22.53
C ILE A 339 -13.11 -3.79 21.44
N ALA A 340 -13.54 -3.43 20.23
CA ALA A 340 -13.62 -4.37 19.11
C ALA A 340 -12.25 -4.97 18.74
N LEU A 341 -11.18 -4.17 18.84
CA LEU A 341 -9.82 -4.60 18.57
C LEU A 341 -9.27 -5.51 19.68
N LEU A 342 -9.48 -5.15 20.94
CA LEU A 342 -9.13 -6.01 22.10
C LEU A 342 -9.94 -7.31 22.11
N ALA A 343 -11.18 -7.31 21.63
CA ALA A 343 -11.99 -8.52 21.50
C ALA A 343 -11.37 -9.53 20.52
N LYS A 344 -10.72 -9.07 19.43
CA LYS A 344 -9.99 -9.96 18.51
C LYS A 344 -8.74 -10.58 19.14
N LEU A 345 -8.20 -9.93 20.18
CA LEU A 345 -7.01 -10.33 20.91
C LEU A 345 -7.36 -11.04 22.24
N SER A 346 -8.63 -11.42 22.42
CA SER A 346 -9.16 -11.97 23.68
C SER A 346 -8.47 -13.25 24.15
N ARG A 347 -7.78 -13.97 23.27
CA ARG A 347 -7.00 -15.17 23.62
C ARG A 347 -5.76 -14.84 24.46
N TRP A 348 -5.28 -13.60 24.40
CA TRP A 348 -4.04 -13.16 25.06
C TRP A 348 -4.30 -12.26 26.27
N ILE A 349 -5.54 -11.81 26.45
CA ILE A 349 -5.91 -10.80 27.44
C ILE A 349 -6.85 -11.39 28.49
N ARG A 350 -6.61 -11.07 29.77
CA ARG A 350 -7.48 -11.40 30.89
C ARG A 350 -8.73 -10.53 30.91
N ARG A 351 -9.84 -11.12 31.35
CA ARG A 351 -11.11 -10.42 31.58
C ARG A 351 -11.46 -10.52 33.07
N PRO A 352 -12.05 -9.47 33.67
CA PRO A 352 -12.59 -8.25 33.06
C PRO A 352 -11.52 -7.23 32.64
N PHE A 353 -11.91 -6.26 31.81
CA PHE A 353 -11.13 -5.05 31.57
C PHE A 353 -11.37 -4.07 32.70
N TRP A 354 -10.33 -3.36 33.14
CA TRP A 354 -10.45 -2.32 34.15
C TRP A 354 -10.40 -0.97 33.45
N ALA A 355 -11.38 -0.13 33.73
CA ALA A 355 -11.45 1.23 33.23
C ALA A 355 -11.30 2.20 34.40
N PHE A 356 -10.48 3.23 34.24
CA PHE A 356 -10.34 4.34 35.19
C PHE A 356 -10.85 5.60 34.52
N SER A 357 -11.54 6.46 35.27
CA SER A 357 -11.99 7.76 34.79
C SER A 357 -11.74 8.80 35.86
N ASP A 358 -11.33 9.99 35.45
CA ASP A 358 -11.11 11.12 36.35
C ASP A 358 -12.43 11.72 36.86
N GLU A 359 -13.57 11.42 36.20
CA GLU A 359 -14.91 11.80 36.65
C GLU A 359 -15.67 10.59 37.22
N VAL A 360 -15.95 10.63 38.53
CA VAL A 360 -16.86 9.69 39.19
C VAL A 360 -18.30 10.16 38.94
N ALA A 361 -18.90 9.72 37.85
CA ALA A 361 -20.35 9.82 37.67
C ALA A 361 -21.04 8.62 38.35
N PRO A 362 -22.09 8.83 39.18
CA PRO A 362 -22.77 7.77 39.93
C PRO A 362 -23.53 6.74 39.07
#